data_AF-R5Y489-F1
#
_entry.id   AF-R5Y489-F1
#
_cell.length_a   1.000
_cell.length_b   1.000
_cell.length_c   1.000
_cell.angle_alpha   90.00
_cell.angle_beta   90.00
_cell.angle_gamma   90.00
#
_symmetry.space_group_name_H-M   'P 1'
#
loop_
_entity.id
_entity.type
_entity.pdbx_description
1 polymer ?
#
loop_
_entity_poly.entity_id
_entity_poly.type
_entity_poly.pdbx_seq_one_letter_code
_entity_poly.pdbx_strand_id
1 'polypeptide(L)'
;MKRVISVFVALTMIVSAFAFASTNASAVDYNPQSALDYAEENWDNGIELCAGFVSNCLQAGGINVMERSVGNLFNALKGTYGTAHVLKTDGPYIYFDDNAGKLSPGDPVFYYCNSCKSFQHAILCGDGEDGLMTDYAHNNPHHNTTTYISWGCPECGDINWTMYAISLSSTSNHVHSYTKTVTKKATCSSTGIDTYICACGHSYNVTTPKTEHTAVWVYSERPSVYNTGLKHMECSVCHKTISTPSLVAKSTADVNGDGKVNSADALLILRYSIGFNELISSQTAFLNADVNGDGKVNSADALIVLRISIGVLSI
;
A
#
# COMPACT_ATOMS: atom_id res chain seq x y z
N MET A 1 -39.50 -22.69 -44.59
CA MET A 1 -39.02 -22.06 -43.33
C MET A 1 -37.92 -22.97 -42.80
N LYS A 2 -36.66 -22.61 -42.54
CA LYS A 2 -36.00 -21.33 -42.23
C LYS A 2 -34.65 -21.30 -42.97
N ARG A 3 -34.28 -20.13 -43.49
CA ARG A 3 -32.94 -19.83 -44.03
C ARG A 3 -31.97 -19.65 -42.86
N VAL A 4 -30.84 -20.33 -42.87
CA VAL A 4 -29.73 -20.06 -41.95
C VAL A 4 -28.77 -19.11 -42.68
N ILE A 5 -28.79 -17.84 -42.27
CA ILE A 5 -27.87 -16.81 -42.77
C ILE A 5 -26.62 -16.89 -41.90
N SER A 6 -25.50 -17.22 -42.53
CA SER A 6 -24.16 -17.21 -41.93
C SER A 6 -23.65 -15.76 -41.93
N VAL A 7 -23.37 -15.20 -40.74
CA VAL A 7 -22.80 -13.86 -40.58
C VAL A 7 -21.32 -14.03 -40.25
N PHE A 8 -20.47 -13.80 -41.24
CA PHE A 8 -19.04 -13.58 -41.07
C PHE A 8 -18.82 -12.14 -40.58
N VAL A 9 -18.41 -11.99 -39.31
CA VAL A 9 -17.94 -10.69 -38.79
C VAL A 9 -16.45 -10.57 -39.12
N ALA A 10 -16.15 -9.83 -40.18
CA ALA A 10 -14.79 -9.43 -40.52
C ALA A 10 -14.37 -8.28 -39.59
N LEU A 11 -13.60 -8.59 -38.54
CA LEU A 11 -12.96 -7.60 -37.69
C LEU A 11 -11.69 -7.10 -38.40
N THR A 12 -11.76 -5.93 -39.00
CA THR A 12 -10.63 -5.24 -39.63
C THR A 12 -9.71 -4.67 -38.56
N MET A 13 -8.58 -5.34 -38.32
CA MET A 13 -7.47 -4.76 -37.57
C MET A 13 -6.82 -3.65 -38.40
N ILE A 14 -7.02 -2.41 -37.98
CA ILE A 14 -6.25 -1.26 -38.46
C ILE A 14 -4.85 -1.38 -37.85
N VAL A 15 -3.91 -1.91 -38.62
CA VAL A 15 -2.48 -1.80 -38.33
C VAL A 15 -2.04 -0.40 -38.73
N SER A 16 -2.17 0.56 -37.82
CA SER A 16 -1.48 1.83 -37.95
C SER A 16 0.00 1.60 -37.66
N ALA A 17 0.79 1.48 -38.72
CA ALA A 17 2.24 1.50 -38.68
C ALA A 17 2.70 2.88 -38.18
N PHE A 18 2.84 3.02 -36.86
CA PHE A 18 3.64 4.09 -36.28
C PHE A 18 5.10 3.73 -36.51
N ALA A 19 5.76 4.47 -37.40
CA ALA A 19 7.20 4.50 -37.46
C ALA A 19 7.72 5.04 -36.13
N PHE A 20 8.18 4.14 -35.25
CA PHE A 20 8.95 4.55 -34.09
C PHE A 20 10.25 5.17 -34.60
N ALA A 21 10.38 6.48 -34.43
CA ALA A 21 11.67 7.13 -34.50
C ALA A 21 12.55 6.44 -33.45
N SER A 22 13.66 5.83 -33.89
CA SER A 22 14.65 5.23 -33.01
C SER A 22 15.22 6.33 -32.12
N THR A 23 14.74 6.42 -30.89
CA THR A 23 15.47 7.09 -29.83
C THR A 23 16.80 6.37 -29.69
N ASN A 24 17.90 7.12 -29.57
CA ASN A 24 19.19 6.51 -29.30
C ASN A 24 19.06 5.74 -27.99
N ALA A 25 19.18 4.40 -28.07
CA ALA A 25 19.12 3.52 -26.93
C ALA A 25 20.19 3.94 -25.91
N SER A 26 19.77 4.21 -24.68
CA SER A 26 20.63 4.70 -23.60
C SER A 26 20.04 4.29 -22.25
N ALA A 27 20.88 4.00 -21.26
CA ALA A 27 20.44 3.72 -19.88
C ALA A 27 20.27 4.98 -19.02
N VAL A 28 20.22 6.18 -19.61
CA VAL A 28 20.12 7.46 -18.87
C VAL A 28 18.95 7.48 -17.88
N ASP A 29 17.84 6.83 -18.23
CA ASP A 29 16.62 6.76 -17.40
C ASP A 29 16.44 5.40 -16.72
N TYR A 30 17.48 4.57 -16.65
CA TYR A 30 17.39 3.25 -16.03
C TYR A 30 17.18 3.36 -14.51
N ASN A 31 16.11 2.74 -14.00
CA ASN A 31 15.79 2.63 -12.59
C ASN A 31 16.10 1.21 -12.07
N PRO A 32 17.24 1.01 -11.37
CA PRO A 32 17.63 -0.31 -10.86
C PRO A 32 16.64 -0.86 -9.83
N GLN A 33 16.01 0.00 -9.02
CA GLN A 33 15.06 -0.47 -8.01
C GLN A 33 13.79 -1.02 -8.66
N SER A 34 13.28 -0.39 -9.71
CA SER A 34 12.12 -0.95 -10.42
C SER A 34 12.44 -2.29 -11.08
N ALA A 35 13.68 -2.51 -11.50
CA ALA A 35 14.13 -3.83 -11.97
C ALA A 35 14.19 -4.86 -10.83
N LEU A 36 14.70 -4.47 -9.66
CA LEU A 36 14.77 -5.31 -8.46
C LEU A 36 13.38 -5.63 -7.89
N ASP A 37 12.47 -4.66 -7.84
CA ASP A 37 11.09 -4.84 -7.41
C ASP A 37 10.37 -5.84 -8.31
N TYR A 38 10.53 -5.70 -9.64
CA TYR A 38 10.01 -6.68 -10.59
C TYR A 38 10.62 -8.06 -10.36
N ALA A 39 11.93 -8.15 -10.14
CA ALA A 39 12.62 -9.40 -9.86
C ALA A 39 12.07 -10.07 -8.59
N GLU A 40 11.89 -9.32 -7.51
CA GLU A 40 11.33 -9.81 -6.24
C GLU A 40 9.88 -10.28 -6.37
N GLU A 41 9.08 -9.62 -7.21
CA GLU A 41 7.68 -10.02 -7.43
C GLU A 41 7.54 -11.22 -8.39
N ASN A 42 8.52 -11.48 -9.25
CA ASN A 42 8.36 -12.38 -10.40
C ASN A 42 9.44 -13.48 -10.52
N TRP A 43 10.33 -13.64 -9.55
CA TRP A 43 11.46 -14.59 -9.60
C TRP A 43 11.05 -16.07 -9.75
N ASP A 44 9.82 -16.45 -9.38
CA ASP A 44 9.28 -17.81 -9.58
C ASP A 44 7.91 -17.78 -10.26
N ASN A 45 7.90 -17.32 -11.52
CA ASN A 45 6.69 -17.34 -12.34
C ASN A 45 6.52 -18.64 -13.17
N GLY A 46 7.48 -19.57 -13.08
CA GLY A 46 7.42 -20.90 -13.72
C GLY A 46 7.47 -20.94 -15.26
N ILE A 47 7.66 -19.80 -15.94
CA ILE A 47 7.48 -19.70 -17.41
C ILE A 47 8.73 -19.19 -18.13
N GLU A 48 9.59 -18.39 -17.49
CA GLU A 48 10.66 -17.65 -18.19
C GLU A 48 12.06 -18.28 -18.10
N LEU A 49 12.79 -18.24 -19.22
CA LEU A 49 14.23 -18.55 -19.26
C LEU A 49 15.05 -17.38 -18.68
N CYS A 50 16.24 -17.67 -18.15
CA CYS A 50 17.14 -16.69 -17.51
C CYS A 50 17.28 -15.34 -18.25
N ALA A 51 17.60 -15.33 -19.55
CA ALA A 51 17.72 -14.09 -20.34
C ALA A 51 16.39 -13.35 -20.49
N GLY A 52 15.27 -14.09 -20.57
CA GLY A 52 13.95 -13.48 -20.64
C GLY A 52 13.57 -12.78 -19.34
N PHE A 53 13.82 -13.43 -18.21
CA PHE A 53 13.63 -12.85 -16.88
C PHE A 53 14.43 -11.55 -16.71
N VAL A 54 15.73 -11.58 -17.00
CA VAL A 54 16.57 -10.37 -16.91
C VAL A 54 16.08 -9.29 -17.88
N SER A 55 15.67 -9.64 -19.11
CA SER A 55 15.10 -8.67 -20.05
C SER A 55 13.85 -7.98 -19.50
N ASN A 56 12.98 -8.70 -18.80
CA ASN A 56 11.78 -8.12 -18.20
C ASN A 56 12.10 -7.24 -17.00
N CYS A 57 13.05 -7.64 -16.16
CA CYS A 57 13.57 -6.80 -15.08
C CYS A 57 14.10 -5.48 -15.65
N LEU A 58 14.89 -5.53 -16.71
CA LEU A 58 15.43 -4.35 -17.37
C LEU A 58 14.34 -3.47 -18.00
N GLN A 59 13.30 -4.07 -18.61
CA GLN A 59 12.12 -3.33 -19.08
C GLN A 59 11.36 -2.63 -17.96
N ALA A 60 11.18 -3.30 -16.81
CA ALA A 60 10.59 -2.68 -15.63
C ALA A 60 11.44 -1.52 -15.11
N GLY A 61 12.76 -1.62 -15.23
CA GLY A 61 13.70 -0.53 -14.99
C GLY A 61 13.78 0.53 -16.10
N GLY A 62 13.00 0.43 -17.18
CA GLY A 62 12.94 1.43 -18.25
C GLY A 62 13.86 1.19 -19.46
N ILE A 63 14.64 0.10 -19.48
CA ILE A 63 15.43 -0.31 -20.64
C ILE A 63 14.58 -1.18 -21.57
N ASN A 64 14.28 -0.68 -22.77
CA ASN A 64 13.52 -1.43 -23.77
C ASN A 64 14.40 -2.50 -24.46
N VAL A 65 14.55 -3.66 -23.81
CA VAL A 65 15.24 -4.83 -24.34
C VAL A 65 14.41 -6.09 -24.08
N MET A 66 14.28 -6.96 -25.08
CA MET A 66 13.55 -8.22 -24.96
C MET A 66 14.28 -9.33 -25.69
N GLU A 67 15.22 -9.99 -25.00
CA GLU A 67 16.02 -11.07 -25.54
C GLU A 67 15.75 -12.37 -24.78
N ARG A 68 15.81 -13.50 -25.49
CA ARG A 68 15.63 -14.86 -24.90
C ARG A 68 16.91 -15.69 -24.95
N SER A 69 17.92 -15.22 -25.67
CA SER A 69 19.27 -15.80 -25.71
C SER A 69 20.19 -14.96 -24.83
N VAL A 70 20.96 -15.62 -23.96
CA VAL A 70 21.90 -14.96 -23.04
C VAL A 70 22.95 -14.14 -23.80
N GLY A 71 23.52 -14.71 -24.86
CA GLY A 71 24.52 -14.01 -25.67
C GLY A 71 23.94 -12.81 -26.43
N ASN A 72 22.69 -12.92 -26.91
CA ASN A 72 22.02 -11.80 -27.57
C ASN A 72 21.74 -10.67 -26.58
N LEU A 73 21.25 -11.00 -25.38
CA LEU A 73 21.01 -10.02 -24.32
C LEU A 73 22.30 -9.27 -23.97
N PHE A 74 23.39 -10.00 -23.74
CA PHE A 74 24.69 -9.38 -23.46
C PHE A 74 25.12 -8.40 -24.57
N ASN A 75 25.00 -8.80 -25.83
CA ASN A 75 25.39 -7.96 -26.97
C ASN A 75 24.44 -6.78 -27.19
N ALA A 76 23.15 -6.92 -26.90
CA ALA A 76 22.18 -5.83 -26.97
C ALA A 76 22.48 -4.74 -25.94
N LEU A 77 22.98 -5.14 -24.76
CA LEU A 77 23.29 -4.23 -23.66
C LEU A 77 24.67 -3.58 -23.78
N LYS A 78 25.70 -4.37 -24.10
CA LYS A 78 27.09 -3.92 -24.14
C LYS A 78 27.32 -2.84 -25.18
N GLY A 79 27.78 -1.67 -24.73
CA GLY A 79 28.11 -0.54 -25.59
C GLY A 79 26.91 0.28 -26.05
N THR A 80 25.70 -0.21 -25.80
CA THR A 80 24.44 0.49 -26.09
C THR A 80 23.86 1.10 -24.82
N TYR A 81 23.60 0.27 -23.82
CA TYR A 81 22.99 0.68 -22.56
C TYR A 81 24.01 0.77 -21.42
N GLY A 82 25.10 0.02 -21.48
CA GLY A 82 26.11 0.05 -20.43
C GLY A 82 27.47 -0.46 -20.87
N THR A 83 28.41 -0.46 -19.92
CA THR A 83 29.78 -0.92 -20.17
C THR A 83 29.97 -2.32 -19.61
N ALA A 84 30.51 -3.22 -20.42
CA ALA A 84 30.82 -4.57 -19.98
C ALA A 84 32.12 -4.60 -19.16
N HIS A 85 32.07 -5.22 -17.99
CA HIS A 85 33.22 -5.42 -17.11
C HIS A 85 33.37 -6.89 -16.77
N VAL A 86 34.61 -7.39 -16.77
CA VAL A 86 34.93 -8.68 -16.15
C VAL A 86 34.99 -8.45 -14.64
N LEU A 87 34.26 -9.26 -13.89
CA LEU A 87 34.22 -9.19 -12.43
C LEU A 87 35.40 -9.94 -11.82
N LYS A 88 35.95 -9.38 -10.75
CA LYS A 88 36.84 -10.07 -9.83
C LYS A 88 36.00 -10.92 -8.88
N THR A 89 36.46 -12.15 -8.63
CA THR A 89 35.85 -13.09 -7.70
C THR A 89 36.82 -13.38 -6.55
N ASP A 90 36.29 -13.64 -5.37
CA ASP A 90 37.05 -14.19 -4.23
C ASP A 90 36.45 -15.55 -3.87
N GLY A 91 37.17 -16.62 -4.23
CA GLY A 91 36.62 -17.96 -4.24
C GLY A 91 35.35 -18.04 -5.11
N PRO A 92 34.25 -18.63 -4.61
CA PRO A 92 33.00 -18.74 -5.35
C PRO A 92 32.12 -17.48 -5.29
N TYR A 93 32.58 -16.42 -4.61
CA TYR A 93 31.78 -15.24 -4.29
C TYR A 93 32.23 -14.01 -5.08
N ILE A 94 31.32 -13.05 -5.20
CA ILE A 94 31.56 -11.73 -5.78
C ILE A 94 31.27 -10.68 -4.72
N TYR A 95 32.20 -9.76 -4.52
CA TYR A 95 32.05 -8.63 -3.59
C TYR A 95 32.01 -7.32 -4.35
N PHE A 96 31.22 -6.37 -3.86
CA PHE A 96 31.10 -5.04 -4.45
C PHE A 96 32.40 -4.24 -4.32
N ASP A 97 33.09 -4.30 -3.18
CA ASP A 97 34.35 -3.57 -2.94
C ASP A 97 35.45 -3.95 -3.95
N ASP A 98 35.54 -5.23 -4.30
CA ASP A 98 36.47 -5.74 -5.31
C ASP A 98 36.12 -5.33 -6.75
N ASN A 99 34.89 -4.89 -6.95
CA ASN A 99 34.32 -4.52 -8.24
C ASN A 99 33.78 -3.07 -8.25
N ALA A 100 34.35 -2.20 -7.41
CA ALA A 100 33.94 -0.81 -7.30
C ALA A 100 33.93 -0.10 -8.68
N GLY A 101 32.80 0.52 -9.01
CA GLY A 101 32.57 1.21 -10.29
C GLY A 101 32.36 0.29 -11.50
N LYS A 102 32.24 -1.02 -11.30
CA LYS A 102 31.99 -2.02 -12.36
C LYS A 102 30.67 -2.78 -12.20
N LEU A 103 30.12 -2.77 -10.98
CA LEU A 103 28.97 -3.55 -10.58
C LEU A 103 28.17 -2.77 -9.54
N SER A 104 26.85 -2.77 -9.66
CA SER A 104 25.92 -2.22 -8.68
C SER A 104 24.61 -3.02 -8.68
N PRO A 105 23.83 -3.01 -7.59
CA PRO A 105 22.52 -3.64 -7.57
C PRO A 105 21.63 -3.17 -8.74
N GLY A 106 20.94 -4.10 -9.37
CA GLY A 106 20.18 -3.91 -10.61
C GLY A 106 20.98 -4.16 -11.89
N ASP A 107 22.32 -4.20 -11.85
CA ASP A 107 23.10 -4.53 -13.05
C ASP A 107 22.87 -6.00 -13.48
N PRO A 108 22.74 -6.29 -14.79
CA PRO A 108 22.68 -7.64 -15.28
C PRO A 108 24.09 -8.27 -15.30
N VAL A 109 24.18 -9.49 -14.77
CA VAL A 109 25.42 -10.27 -14.68
C VAL A 109 25.29 -11.56 -15.50
N PHE A 110 26.37 -11.95 -16.15
CA PHE A 110 26.40 -13.01 -17.15
C PHE A 110 27.52 -14.02 -16.86
N TYR A 111 27.18 -15.30 -16.99
CA TYR A 111 28.10 -16.42 -16.88
C TYR A 111 28.61 -16.78 -18.29
N TYR A 112 29.90 -16.58 -18.53
CA TYR A 112 30.57 -17.03 -19.75
C TYR A 112 31.36 -18.30 -19.49
N CYS A 113 30.99 -19.40 -20.14
CA CYS A 113 31.71 -20.67 -19.99
C CYS A 113 32.99 -20.64 -20.84
N ASN A 114 34.14 -20.75 -20.18
CA ASN A 114 35.43 -20.73 -20.87
C ASN A 114 35.67 -21.98 -21.71
N SER A 115 34.97 -23.08 -21.46
CA SER A 115 35.05 -24.30 -22.26
C SER A 115 34.12 -24.28 -23.47
N CYS A 116 32.85 -23.87 -23.31
CA CYS A 116 31.92 -23.73 -24.43
C CYS A 116 32.21 -22.51 -25.33
N LYS A 117 32.97 -21.52 -24.83
CA LYS A 117 33.22 -20.23 -25.50
C LYS A 117 31.94 -19.46 -25.81
N SER A 118 30.97 -19.51 -24.90
CA SER A 118 29.66 -18.89 -25.06
C SER A 118 29.07 -18.47 -23.71
N PHE A 119 28.13 -17.53 -23.75
CA PHE A 119 27.34 -17.12 -22.59
C PHE A 119 26.24 -18.13 -22.31
N GLN A 120 26.14 -18.56 -21.06
CA GLN A 120 25.29 -19.70 -20.65
C GLN A 120 24.14 -19.30 -19.73
N HIS A 121 24.35 -18.26 -18.91
CA HIS A 121 23.39 -17.85 -17.91
C HIS A 121 23.43 -16.34 -17.67
N ALA A 122 22.27 -15.77 -17.32
CA ALA A 122 22.12 -14.36 -16.95
C ALA A 122 21.29 -14.25 -15.67
N ILE A 123 21.69 -13.31 -14.82
CA ILE A 123 21.06 -13.01 -13.53
C ILE A 123 20.96 -11.49 -13.36
N LEU A 124 20.09 -11.05 -12.44
CA LEU A 124 20.06 -9.66 -12.00
C LEU A 124 20.80 -9.55 -10.67
N CYS A 125 21.74 -8.60 -10.57
CA CYS A 125 22.50 -8.34 -9.34
C CYS A 125 21.59 -7.76 -8.25
N GLY A 126 21.51 -8.42 -7.09
CA GLY A 126 20.87 -7.93 -5.87
C GLY A 126 21.87 -7.26 -4.93
N ASP A 127 21.43 -6.87 -3.72
CA ASP A 127 22.24 -6.23 -2.69
C ASP A 127 22.29 -7.08 -1.42
N GLY A 128 23.40 -7.79 -1.21
CA GLY A 128 23.61 -8.68 -0.07
C GLY A 128 24.23 -7.99 1.14
N GLU A 129 24.14 -8.65 2.30
CA GLU A 129 24.84 -8.21 3.51
C GLU A 129 26.37 -8.31 3.35
N ASP A 130 27.12 -7.59 4.19
CA ASP A 130 28.59 -7.61 4.24
C ASP A 130 29.31 -7.34 2.89
N GLY A 131 28.65 -6.63 1.98
CA GLY A 131 29.20 -6.26 0.66
C GLY A 131 29.23 -7.41 -0.35
N LEU A 132 28.56 -8.53 -0.06
CA LEU A 132 28.39 -9.65 -0.98
C LEU A 132 27.34 -9.32 -2.05
N MET A 133 27.59 -9.79 -3.27
CA MET A 133 26.57 -9.82 -4.30
C MET A 133 25.57 -10.95 -4.02
N THR A 134 24.29 -10.60 -4.00
CA THR A 134 23.19 -11.56 -4.16
C THR A 134 22.67 -11.51 -5.59
N ASP A 135 21.80 -12.45 -5.95
CA ASP A 135 21.17 -12.46 -7.26
C ASP A 135 19.71 -12.91 -7.28
N TYR A 136 19.07 -12.55 -8.38
CA TYR A 136 17.77 -13.03 -8.80
C TYR A 136 17.95 -13.80 -10.11
N ALA A 137 17.43 -15.02 -10.14
CA ALA A 137 17.62 -15.90 -11.28
C ALA A 137 16.40 -16.76 -11.59
N HIS A 138 16.34 -17.21 -12.85
CA HIS A 138 15.44 -18.23 -13.37
C HIS A 138 16.25 -19.43 -13.89
N ASN A 139 15.62 -20.58 -14.17
CA ASN A 139 16.29 -21.87 -14.48
C ASN A 139 17.08 -22.41 -13.27
N ASN A 140 16.34 -22.80 -12.24
CA ASN A 140 16.68 -22.83 -10.80
C ASN A 140 16.26 -21.52 -10.11
N PRO A 141 14.94 -21.22 -10.08
CA PRO A 141 14.42 -19.97 -9.54
C PRO A 141 14.89 -19.69 -8.10
N HIS A 142 15.43 -18.50 -7.88
CA HIS A 142 15.74 -17.97 -6.55
C HIS A 142 15.78 -16.44 -6.58
N HIS A 143 15.68 -15.85 -5.39
CA HIS A 143 15.67 -14.41 -5.19
C HIS A 143 16.60 -14.04 -4.04
N ASN A 144 17.25 -12.90 -4.20
CA ASN A 144 18.16 -12.28 -3.24
C ASN A 144 19.08 -13.28 -2.50
N THR A 145 19.59 -14.28 -3.23
CA THR A 145 20.42 -15.34 -2.66
C THR A 145 21.88 -15.02 -2.94
N THR A 146 22.78 -15.28 -2.00
CA THR A 146 24.21 -15.03 -2.20
C THR A 146 24.69 -15.77 -3.45
N THR A 147 25.27 -15.02 -4.40
CA THR A 147 25.76 -15.61 -5.64
C THR A 147 26.89 -16.57 -5.35
N TYR A 148 26.75 -17.80 -5.85
CA TYR A 148 27.75 -18.85 -5.73
C TYR A 148 28.09 -19.40 -7.12
N ILE A 149 29.29 -19.10 -7.63
CA ILE A 149 29.63 -19.39 -9.03
C ILE A 149 30.20 -20.80 -9.28
N SER A 150 30.49 -21.57 -8.22
CA SER A 150 31.11 -22.90 -8.35
C SER A 150 30.10 -24.01 -8.65
N TRP A 151 29.36 -23.86 -9.76
CA TRP A 151 28.42 -24.85 -10.29
C TRP A 151 28.71 -25.15 -11.76
N GLY A 152 28.34 -26.33 -12.24
CA GLY A 152 28.71 -26.80 -13.58
C GLY A 152 27.85 -26.17 -14.68
N CYS A 153 28.48 -25.73 -15.76
CA CYS A 153 27.84 -25.28 -17.00
C CYS A 153 26.75 -26.28 -17.45
N PRO A 154 25.51 -25.81 -17.74
CA PRO A 154 24.44 -26.71 -18.17
C PRO A 154 24.76 -27.50 -19.45
N GLU A 155 25.59 -26.95 -20.33
CA GLU A 155 25.96 -27.58 -21.60
C GLU A 155 27.11 -28.59 -21.46
N CYS A 156 28.15 -28.29 -20.67
CA CYS A 156 29.38 -29.08 -20.65
C CYS A 156 29.84 -29.56 -19.27
N GLY A 157 29.19 -29.14 -18.19
CA GLY A 157 29.50 -29.50 -16.81
C GLY A 157 30.74 -28.83 -16.20
N ASP A 158 31.49 -28.03 -16.96
CA ASP A 158 32.68 -27.33 -16.46
C ASP A 158 32.30 -26.16 -15.55
N ILE A 159 33.12 -25.88 -14.54
CA ILE A 159 32.96 -24.79 -13.56
C ILE A 159 33.82 -23.57 -13.89
N ASN A 160 34.55 -23.61 -15.02
CA ASN A 160 35.42 -22.53 -15.45
C ASN A 160 34.63 -21.35 -16.06
N TRP A 161 34.13 -20.50 -15.16
CA TRP A 161 33.35 -19.31 -15.50
C TRP A 161 34.19 -18.05 -15.59
N THR A 162 33.90 -17.20 -16.57
CA THR A 162 34.24 -15.77 -16.52
C THR A 162 32.95 -14.99 -16.27
N MET A 163 32.92 -14.22 -15.19
CA MET A 163 31.76 -13.41 -14.80
C MET A 163 31.83 -12.04 -15.44
N TYR A 164 30.76 -11.63 -16.11
CA TYR A 164 30.63 -10.31 -16.71
C TYR A 164 29.48 -9.55 -16.10
N ALA A 165 29.67 -8.29 -15.73
CA ALA A 165 28.58 -7.35 -15.50
C ALA A 165 28.44 -6.41 -16.69
N ILE A 166 27.23 -5.95 -16.97
CA ILE A 166 27.04 -4.70 -17.70
C ILE A 166 26.71 -3.64 -16.66
N SER A 167 27.65 -2.72 -16.39
CA SER A 167 27.34 -1.56 -15.56
C SER A 167 26.41 -0.65 -16.35
N LEU A 168 25.15 -0.62 -15.95
CA LEU A 168 24.14 0.24 -16.53
C LEU A 168 24.31 1.61 -15.89
N SER A 169 24.86 2.54 -16.66
CA SER A 169 25.11 3.89 -16.16
C SER A 169 23.79 4.62 -15.96
N SER A 170 23.26 4.63 -14.74
CA SER A 170 22.50 5.80 -14.31
C SER A 170 23.49 6.95 -14.30
N THR A 171 23.33 7.93 -15.18
CA THR A 171 24.21 9.13 -15.18
C THR A 171 23.79 10.08 -14.06
N SER A 172 23.61 9.56 -12.86
CA SER A 172 23.38 10.37 -11.68
C SER A 172 24.07 9.76 -10.47
N ASN A 173 25.40 9.92 -10.43
CA ASN A 173 26.13 9.99 -9.16
C ASN A 173 25.59 11.21 -8.39
N HIS A 174 24.45 11.02 -7.74
CA HIS A 174 23.85 11.99 -6.86
C HIS A 174 23.58 11.29 -5.53
N VAL A 175 23.69 12.04 -4.43
CA VAL A 175 23.29 11.54 -3.13
C VAL A 175 21.78 11.54 -3.07
N HIS A 176 21.18 10.40 -2.72
CA HIS A 176 19.74 10.32 -2.60
C HIS A 176 19.24 11.24 -1.48
N SER A 177 18.48 12.25 -1.89
CA SER A 177 17.67 13.08 -0.99
C SER A 177 16.21 12.81 -1.29
N TYR A 178 15.50 12.28 -0.30
CA TYR A 178 14.10 11.87 -0.46
C TYR A 178 13.15 12.93 0.08
N THR A 179 12.14 13.25 -0.73
CA THR A 179 10.99 14.04 -0.32
C THR A 179 9.83 13.12 0.02
N LYS A 180 9.29 13.26 1.23
CA LYS A 180 8.13 12.51 1.70
C LYS A 180 6.83 13.08 1.11
N THR A 181 5.99 12.22 0.58
CA THR A 181 4.60 12.50 0.16
C THR A 181 3.65 11.54 0.87
N VAL A 182 2.53 12.05 1.41
CA VAL A 182 1.50 11.20 2.03
C VAL A 182 0.58 10.66 0.94
N THR A 183 0.79 9.41 0.54
CA THR A 183 0.04 8.77 -0.55
C THR A 183 -1.28 8.18 -0.06
N LYS A 184 -1.29 7.65 1.17
CA LYS A 184 -2.50 7.20 1.85
C LYS A 184 -2.44 7.57 3.33
N LYS A 185 -3.39 8.37 3.80
CA LYS A 185 -3.45 8.72 5.22
C LYS A 185 -3.88 7.52 6.06
N ALA A 186 -3.16 7.24 7.14
CA ALA A 186 -3.56 6.23 8.11
C ALA A 186 -4.84 6.64 8.85
N THR A 187 -5.61 5.64 9.27
CA THR A 187 -6.83 5.78 10.06
C THR A 187 -6.85 4.74 11.19
N CYS A 188 -7.84 4.79 12.07
CA CYS A 188 -7.99 3.79 13.13
C CYS A 188 -8.43 2.41 12.61
N SER A 189 -8.84 2.31 11.34
CA SER A 189 -9.24 1.04 10.71
C SER A 189 -8.23 0.52 9.69
N SER A 190 -7.41 1.40 9.09
CA SER A 190 -6.48 1.05 8.01
C SER A 190 -5.13 1.76 8.15
N THR A 191 -4.06 1.06 7.79
CA THR A 191 -2.70 1.62 7.70
C THR A 191 -2.63 2.66 6.58
N GLY A 192 -1.71 3.61 6.74
CA GLY A 192 -1.38 4.58 5.70
C GLY A 192 -0.11 4.20 4.95
N ILE A 193 0.24 5.00 3.95
CA ILE A 193 1.40 4.85 3.09
C ILE A 193 2.01 6.24 2.88
N ASP A 194 3.28 6.37 3.26
CA ASP A 194 4.13 7.49 2.91
C ASP A 194 5.10 7.06 1.80
N THR A 195 5.18 7.84 0.73
CA THR A 195 6.10 7.58 -0.38
C THR A 195 7.26 8.57 -0.32
N TYR A 196 8.49 8.06 -0.38
CA TYR A 196 9.71 8.83 -0.37
C TYR A 196 10.27 8.85 -1.78
N ILE A 197 10.30 10.03 -2.42
CA ILE A 197 10.69 10.19 -3.82
C ILE A 197 11.98 10.99 -3.90
N CYS A 198 12.95 10.50 -4.65
CA CYS A 198 14.17 11.20 -4.99
C CYS A 198 14.03 11.88 -6.36
N ALA A 199 14.72 13.00 -6.57
CA ALA A 199 14.69 13.74 -7.83
C ALA A 199 15.17 12.92 -9.05
N CYS A 200 15.92 11.83 -8.83
CA CYS A 200 16.30 10.88 -9.87
C CYS A 200 15.20 9.91 -10.30
N GLY A 201 14.01 9.98 -9.69
CA GLY A 201 12.90 9.05 -9.95
C GLY A 201 12.88 7.81 -9.06
N HIS A 202 13.92 7.58 -8.24
CA HIS A 202 13.88 6.51 -7.24
C HIS A 202 12.81 6.79 -6.17
N SER A 203 12.05 5.77 -5.79
CA SER A 203 11.07 5.90 -4.71
C SER A 203 10.88 4.63 -3.92
N TYR A 204 10.56 4.76 -2.64
CA TYR A 204 10.14 3.63 -1.81
C TYR A 204 8.95 4.03 -0.92
N ASN A 205 8.20 3.02 -0.49
CA ASN A 205 7.03 3.19 0.36
C ASN A 205 7.32 2.76 1.79
N VAL A 206 6.82 3.54 2.75
CA VAL A 206 6.82 3.18 4.17
C VAL A 206 5.38 3.09 4.65
N THR A 207 5.04 1.95 5.24
CA THR A 207 3.71 1.76 5.85
C THR A 207 3.63 2.53 7.16
N THR A 208 2.61 3.37 7.30
CA THR A 208 2.33 4.04 8.57
C THR A 208 1.32 3.23 9.40
N PRO A 209 1.59 3.00 10.70
CA PRO A 209 0.66 2.30 11.59
C PRO A 209 -0.72 2.94 11.62
N LYS A 210 -1.73 2.14 11.99
CA LYS A 210 -3.08 2.64 12.25
C LYS A 210 -3.04 3.68 13.36
N THR A 211 -3.92 4.68 13.27
CA THR A 211 -4.07 5.65 14.36
C THR A 211 -4.83 5.03 15.53
N GLU A 212 -4.59 5.51 16.74
CA GLU A 212 -5.37 5.08 17.90
C GLU A 212 -6.86 5.43 17.77
N HIS A 213 -7.72 4.64 18.41
CA HIS A 213 -9.15 4.95 18.48
C HIS A 213 -9.38 6.14 19.42
N THR A 214 -10.08 7.16 18.94
CA THR A 214 -10.59 8.26 19.78
C THR A 214 -11.97 7.89 20.31
N ALA A 215 -12.10 7.68 21.62
CA ALA A 215 -13.31 7.17 22.24
C ALA A 215 -14.29 8.30 22.64
N VAL A 216 -15.57 8.13 22.31
CA VAL A 216 -16.67 9.04 22.69
C VAL A 216 -17.85 8.24 23.25
N TRP A 217 -18.64 8.86 24.14
CA TRP A 217 -19.84 8.26 24.69
C TRP A 217 -21.03 8.43 23.75
N VAL A 218 -21.74 7.33 23.48
CA VAL A 218 -22.95 7.29 22.67
C VAL A 218 -24.04 6.53 23.42
N TYR A 219 -25.29 7.02 23.31
CA TYR A 219 -26.46 6.33 23.86
C TYR A 219 -26.92 5.26 22.87
N SER A 220 -26.85 4.00 23.26
CA SER A 220 -27.50 2.90 22.53
C SER A 220 -29.01 2.98 22.69
N GLU A 221 -29.46 3.36 23.90
CA GLU A 221 -30.84 3.61 24.26
C GLU A 221 -30.89 4.84 25.17
N ARG A 222 -31.67 5.86 24.81
CA ARG A 222 -31.81 7.05 25.66
C ARG A 222 -32.70 6.73 26.87
N PRO A 223 -32.36 7.25 28.07
CA PRO A 223 -33.24 7.11 29.22
C PRO A 223 -34.53 7.88 28.97
N SER A 224 -35.63 7.36 29.51
CA SER A 224 -36.92 8.05 29.58
C SER A 224 -37.42 8.01 31.02
N VAL A 225 -38.57 8.62 31.29
CA VAL A 225 -39.24 8.45 32.59
C VAL A 225 -39.73 7.01 32.81
N TYR A 226 -39.85 6.22 31.74
CA TYR A 226 -40.33 4.84 31.81
C TYR A 226 -39.18 3.84 31.98
N ASN A 227 -38.09 4.03 31.24
CA ASN A 227 -37.02 3.05 31.08
C ASN A 227 -35.63 3.65 31.38
N THR A 228 -34.77 2.86 32.00
CA THR A 228 -33.34 3.19 32.12
C THR A 228 -32.70 3.20 30.73
N GLY A 229 -31.75 4.09 30.51
CA GLY A 229 -30.99 4.14 29.26
C GLY A 229 -29.76 3.23 29.28
N LEU A 230 -29.12 3.11 28.12
CA LEU A 230 -27.85 2.43 27.92
C LEU A 230 -26.91 3.32 27.11
N LYS A 231 -25.65 3.39 27.55
CA LYS A 231 -24.59 4.07 26.81
C LYS A 231 -23.33 3.21 26.74
N HIS A 232 -22.60 3.35 25.65
CA HIS A 232 -21.29 2.71 25.43
C HIS A 232 -20.29 3.74 24.90
N MET A 233 -19.00 3.40 24.98
CA MET A 233 -17.95 4.13 24.29
C MET A 233 -17.74 3.51 22.92
N GLU A 234 -17.64 4.35 21.90
CA GLU A 234 -17.25 3.94 20.54
C GLU A 234 -16.23 4.90 19.95
N CYS A 235 -15.55 4.47 18.89
CA CYS A 235 -14.62 5.33 18.18
C CYS A 235 -15.38 6.41 17.41
N SER A 236 -15.03 7.68 17.62
CA SER A 236 -15.65 8.82 16.92
C SER A 236 -15.43 8.82 15.39
N VAL A 237 -14.48 8.02 14.91
CA VAL A 237 -14.11 7.96 13.49
C VAL A 237 -14.69 6.73 12.79
N CYS A 238 -14.64 5.55 13.42
CA CYS A 238 -15.07 4.30 12.79
C CYS A 238 -16.24 3.60 13.48
N HIS A 239 -16.78 4.17 14.57
CA HIS A 239 -17.92 3.66 15.34
C HIS A 239 -17.73 2.25 15.94
N LYS A 240 -16.51 1.72 15.96
CA LYS A 240 -16.21 0.48 16.67
C LYS A 240 -16.45 0.67 18.17
N THR A 241 -17.26 -0.18 18.77
CA THR A 241 -17.50 -0.22 20.22
C THR A 241 -16.22 -0.57 20.98
N ILE A 242 -15.89 0.25 21.98
CA ILE A 242 -14.66 0.15 22.80
C ILE A 242 -14.99 -0.35 24.21
N SER A 243 -16.16 0.00 24.75
CA SER A 243 -16.59 -0.43 26.08
C SER A 243 -17.84 -1.31 26.01
N THR A 244 -18.05 -2.10 27.05
CA THR A 244 -19.37 -2.69 27.29
C THR A 244 -20.40 -1.59 27.56
N PRO A 245 -21.67 -1.79 27.17
CA PRO A 245 -22.76 -0.89 27.54
C PRO A 245 -22.90 -0.78 29.07
N SER A 246 -23.23 0.42 29.53
CA SER A 246 -23.46 0.76 30.92
C SER A 246 -24.82 1.42 31.09
N LEU A 247 -25.46 1.18 32.23
CA LEU A 247 -26.79 1.71 32.54
C LEU A 247 -26.73 3.22 32.80
N VAL A 248 -27.75 3.92 32.33
CA VAL A 248 -28.03 5.32 32.63
C VAL A 248 -29.37 5.35 33.37
N ALA A 249 -29.42 6.07 34.49
CA ALA A 249 -30.66 6.22 35.24
C ALA A 249 -31.79 6.81 34.38
N LYS A 250 -33.04 6.51 34.76
CA LYS A 250 -34.23 7.11 34.14
C LYS A 250 -34.15 8.64 34.18
N SER A 251 -34.83 9.28 33.23
CA SER A 251 -35.05 10.72 33.26
C SER A 251 -35.86 11.07 34.50
N THR A 252 -35.43 12.08 35.27
CA THR A 252 -36.15 12.50 36.48
C THR A 252 -37.34 13.41 36.17
N ALA A 253 -37.45 13.91 34.93
CA ALA A 253 -38.39 14.96 34.53
C ALA A 253 -38.27 16.30 35.30
N ASP A 254 -37.31 16.41 36.22
CA ASP A 254 -36.94 17.63 36.94
C ASP A 254 -35.86 18.36 36.11
N VAL A 255 -36.32 19.27 35.27
CA VAL A 255 -35.52 19.97 34.26
C VAL A 255 -34.80 21.15 34.89
N ASN A 256 -35.44 21.83 35.85
CA ASN A 256 -34.88 22.99 36.54
C ASN A 256 -33.98 22.60 37.74
N GLY A 257 -34.02 21.35 38.19
CA GLY A 257 -33.22 20.82 39.29
C GLY A 257 -33.71 21.25 40.67
N ASP A 258 -34.98 21.67 40.81
CA ASP A 258 -35.56 22.14 42.07
C ASP A 258 -36.07 21.00 42.98
N GLY A 259 -36.00 19.76 42.50
CA GLY A 259 -36.42 18.56 43.19
C GLY A 259 -37.91 18.24 43.01
N LYS A 260 -38.66 18.96 42.18
CA LYS A 260 -40.11 18.76 41.97
C LYS A 260 -40.45 18.75 40.49
N VAL A 261 -41.06 17.66 40.02
CA VAL A 261 -41.59 17.58 38.65
C VAL A 261 -42.92 18.34 38.55
N ASN A 262 -42.91 19.52 37.91
CA ASN A 262 -44.09 20.38 37.84
C ASN A 262 -44.17 21.22 36.54
N SER A 263 -45.13 22.16 36.48
CA SER A 263 -45.33 23.01 35.30
C SER A 263 -44.16 23.94 34.99
N ALA A 264 -43.28 24.22 35.94
CA ALA A 264 -42.04 24.98 35.71
C ALA A 264 -41.08 24.22 34.79
N ASP A 265 -40.95 22.90 34.94
CA ASP A 265 -40.12 22.05 34.07
C ASP A 265 -40.69 21.98 32.66
N ALA A 266 -42.01 21.80 32.55
CA ALA A 266 -42.71 21.82 31.28
C ALA A 266 -42.53 23.15 30.54
N LEU A 267 -42.54 24.27 31.29
CA LEU A 267 -42.29 25.59 30.73
C LEU A 267 -40.86 25.75 30.20
N LEU A 268 -39.85 25.18 30.86
CA LEU A 268 -38.47 25.18 30.36
C LEU A 268 -38.35 24.40 29.04
N ILE A 269 -38.97 23.21 28.97
CA ILE A 269 -39.02 22.41 27.74
C ILE A 269 -39.66 23.18 26.59
N LEU A 270 -40.81 23.84 26.84
CA LEU A 270 -41.51 24.61 25.80
C LEU A 270 -40.69 25.82 25.33
N ARG A 271 -40.01 26.52 26.25
CA ARG A 271 -39.11 27.62 25.90
C ARG A 271 -37.91 27.14 25.10
N TYR A 272 -37.31 26.02 25.49
CA TYR A 272 -36.24 25.38 24.73
C TYR A 272 -36.70 25.03 23.31
N SER A 273 -37.88 24.43 23.16
CA SER A 273 -38.46 24.03 21.87
C SER A 273 -38.71 25.19 20.90
N ILE A 274 -38.70 26.44 21.36
CA ILE A 274 -38.86 27.65 20.53
C ILE A 274 -37.56 28.45 20.40
N GLY A 275 -36.43 27.91 20.84
CA GLY A 275 -35.09 28.45 20.58
C GLY A 275 -34.38 29.12 21.76
N PHE A 276 -34.95 29.08 22.97
CA PHE A 276 -34.25 29.52 24.20
C PHE A 276 -33.31 28.41 24.71
N ASN A 277 -32.35 28.03 23.88
CA ASN A 277 -31.51 26.85 24.08
C ASN A 277 -30.59 26.97 25.32
N GLU A 278 -30.26 28.19 25.73
CA GLU A 278 -29.45 28.51 26.91
C GLU A 278 -30.08 28.05 28.24
N LEU A 279 -31.39 27.84 28.27
CA LEU A 279 -32.12 27.38 29.46
C LEU A 279 -31.86 25.91 29.80
N ILE A 280 -31.46 25.10 28.83
CA ILE A 280 -31.14 23.68 28.99
C ILE A 280 -29.76 23.45 28.39
N SER A 281 -28.73 23.77 29.17
CA SER A 281 -27.34 23.84 28.70
C SER A 281 -26.45 22.68 29.17
N SER A 282 -26.93 21.86 30.10
CA SER A 282 -26.19 20.69 30.59
C SER A 282 -26.76 19.39 30.01
N GLN A 283 -25.89 18.38 29.85
CA GLN A 283 -26.31 17.05 29.41
C GLN A 283 -27.37 16.45 30.34
N THR A 284 -27.24 16.65 31.65
CA THR A 284 -28.22 16.17 32.63
C THR A 284 -29.57 16.84 32.43
N ALA A 285 -29.62 18.16 32.26
CA ALA A 285 -30.86 18.89 32.01
C ALA A 285 -31.48 18.46 30.67
N PHE A 286 -30.68 18.20 29.64
CA PHE A 286 -31.17 17.69 28.36
C PHE A 286 -31.82 16.29 28.51
N LEU A 287 -31.20 15.37 29.25
CA LEU A 287 -31.79 14.05 29.51
C LEU A 287 -33.05 14.13 30.38
N ASN A 288 -33.09 15.06 31.33
CA ASN A 288 -34.28 15.31 32.15
C ASN A 288 -35.41 15.97 31.36
N ALA A 289 -35.08 16.65 30.25
CA ALA A 289 -36.04 17.31 29.38
C ALA A 289 -36.54 16.40 28.24
N ASP A 290 -35.74 15.46 27.76
CA ASP A 290 -36.11 14.40 26.80
C ASP A 290 -36.75 13.22 27.55
N VAL A 291 -37.92 13.48 28.16
CA VAL A 291 -38.57 12.54 29.08
C VAL A 291 -39.14 11.32 28.37
N ASN A 292 -39.41 11.40 27.07
CA ASN A 292 -39.84 10.24 26.28
C ASN A 292 -38.66 9.43 25.68
N GLY A 293 -37.43 9.97 25.73
CA GLY A 293 -36.22 9.34 25.22
C GLY A 293 -36.11 9.29 23.69
N ASP A 294 -36.84 10.13 22.96
CA ASP A 294 -36.83 10.16 21.49
C ASP A 294 -35.64 10.95 20.92
N GLY A 295 -34.92 11.68 21.78
CA GLY A 295 -33.77 12.49 21.39
C GLY A 295 -34.06 13.94 21.07
N LYS A 296 -35.31 14.38 21.19
CA LYS A 296 -35.76 15.73 20.85
C LYS A 296 -36.55 16.31 22.00
N VAL A 297 -36.01 17.34 22.63
CA VAL A 297 -36.74 18.09 23.66
C VAL A 297 -37.81 18.97 22.98
N ASN A 298 -39.08 18.61 23.13
CA ASN A 298 -40.19 19.30 22.48
C ASN A 298 -41.51 19.27 23.29
N SER A 299 -42.62 19.73 22.70
CA SER A 299 -43.93 19.79 23.39
C SER A 299 -44.47 18.43 23.86
N ALA A 300 -44.05 17.32 23.24
CA ALA A 300 -44.42 15.97 23.67
C ALA A 300 -43.86 15.67 25.06
N ASP A 301 -42.62 16.10 25.33
CA ASP A 301 -41.98 15.95 26.62
C ASP A 301 -42.68 16.81 27.68
N ALA A 302 -42.96 18.07 27.35
CA ALA A 302 -43.68 18.98 28.23
C ALA A 302 -45.07 18.41 28.63
N LEU A 303 -45.77 17.75 27.69
CA LEU A 303 -47.05 17.11 27.99
C LEU A 303 -46.90 15.94 28.97
N ILE A 304 -45.83 15.15 28.86
CA ILE A 304 -45.54 14.06 29.81
C ILE A 304 -45.26 14.63 31.20
N VAL A 305 -44.43 15.67 31.30
CA VAL A 305 -44.15 16.37 32.57
C VAL A 305 -45.44 16.91 33.20
N LEU A 306 -46.32 17.56 32.41
CA LEU A 306 -47.60 18.06 32.91
C LEU A 306 -48.50 16.93 33.43
N ARG A 307 -48.53 15.78 32.76
CA ARG A 307 -49.27 14.60 33.21
C ARG A 307 -48.74 14.03 34.52
N ILE A 308 -47.42 14.04 34.72
CA ILE A 308 -46.78 13.68 35.99
C ILE A 308 -47.19 14.67 37.08
N SER A 309 -47.11 15.97 36.78
CA SER A 309 -47.43 17.05 37.73
C SER A 309 -48.85 16.98 38.29
N ILE A 310 -49.82 16.46 37.51
CA ILE A 310 -51.21 16.30 37.94
C ILE A 310 -51.56 14.88 38.42
N GLY A 311 -50.57 13.99 38.53
CA GLY A 311 -50.74 12.62 39.02
C GLY A 311 -51.46 11.68 38.04
N VAL A 312 -51.67 12.08 36.79
CA VAL A 312 -52.26 11.21 35.75
C VAL A 312 -51.23 10.19 35.25
N LEU A 313 -49.94 10.50 35.37
CA LEU A 313 -48.84 9.59 35.12
C LEU A 313 -47.99 9.41 36.37
N SER A 314 -47.67 8.16 36.72
CA SER A 314 -46.75 7.80 37.81
C SER A 314 -45.52 7.10 37.22
N ILE A 315 -44.32 7.44 37.72
CA ILE A 315 -43.03 7.05 37.14
C ILE A 315 -42.09 6.42 38.17
#